data_AF-A0A2S2Q3B6-F1
#
_entry.id   AF-A0A2S2Q3B6-F1
#
_cell.length_a   1.000
_cell.length_b   1.000
_cell.length_c   1.000
_cell.angle_alpha   90.00
_cell.angle_beta   90.00
_cell.angle_gamma   90.00
#
_symmetry.space_group_name_H-M   'P 1'
#
loop_
_entity.id
_entity.type
_entity.pdbx_description
1 polymer ?
#
loop_
_entity_poly.entity_id
_entity_poly.type
_entity_poly.pdbx_seq_one_letter_code
_entity_poly.pdbx_strand_id
1 'polypeptide(L)'
;TWNISLTRYQIKNISKNLQIELCRRKISHIKEHVVLMRKLHGELLLLARQDENMKRDIDLKTENVKKMGKQVSTTLKGLEKQITQEEDESSNDNEQVSAALRIRKTQHATTVHMLVEALAEFNAEQIDYKEKCEERMQKVVSIGEDRTLKHYR
;
A
#
# COMPACT_ATOMS: atom_id res chain seq x y z
N THR A 1 -7.19 -9.47 42.57
CA THR A 1 -6.24 -8.54 41.91
C THR A 1 -5.49 -9.23 40.77
N TRP A 2 -4.83 -10.37 40.99
CA TRP A 2 -4.09 -11.12 39.96
C TRP A 2 -4.89 -11.54 38.72
N ASN A 3 -6.13 -12.03 38.90
CA ASN A 3 -7.00 -12.44 37.79
C ASN A 3 -7.41 -11.26 36.87
N ILE A 4 -7.53 -10.06 37.44
CA ILE A 4 -7.83 -8.81 36.70
C ILE A 4 -6.60 -8.36 35.90
N SER A 5 -5.39 -8.51 36.45
CA SER A 5 -4.15 -8.18 35.73
C SER A 5 -3.90 -9.14 34.56
N LEU A 6 -4.15 -10.44 34.76
CA LEU A 6 -3.97 -11.47 33.72
C LEU A 6 -4.94 -11.26 32.55
N THR A 7 -6.21 -10.96 32.84
CA THR A 7 -7.22 -10.66 31.81
C THR A 7 -6.89 -9.39 31.03
N ARG A 8 -6.43 -8.32 31.70
CA ARG A 8 -5.96 -7.10 31.00
C ARG A 8 -4.80 -7.38 30.04
N TYR A 9 -3.85 -8.21 30.43
CA TYR A 9 -2.72 -8.59 29.57
C TYR A 9 -3.19 -9.34 28.32
N GLN A 10 -4.07 -10.34 28.49
CA GLN A 10 -4.65 -11.09 27.38
C GLN A 10 -5.42 -10.18 26.42
N ILE A 11 -6.25 -9.26 26.93
CA ILE A 11 -7.01 -8.29 26.11
C ILE A 11 -6.06 -7.41 25.30
N LYS A 12 -4.97 -6.90 25.91
CA LYS A 12 -3.97 -6.09 25.18
C LYS A 12 -3.34 -6.89 24.03
N ASN A 13 -3.01 -8.15 24.24
CA ASN A 13 -2.43 -9.00 23.20
C ASN A 13 -3.41 -9.29 22.06
N ILE A 14 -4.67 -9.59 22.37
CA ILE A 14 -5.73 -9.77 21.37
C ILE A 14 -5.91 -8.49 20.55
N SER A 15 -5.91 -7.33 21.20
CA SER A 15 -6.03 -6.03 20.53
C SER A 15 -4.90 -5.78 19.52
N LYS A 16 -3.64 -6.10 19.89
CA LYS A 16 -2.48 -5.97 18.98
C LYS A 16 -2.59 -6.90 17.77
N ASN A 17 -2.99 -8.15 17.98
CA ASN A 17 -3.21 -9.10 16.89
C ASN A 17 -4.33 -8.63 15.94
N LEU A 18 -5.41 -8.08 16.48
CA LEU A 18 -6.49 -7.51 15.68
C LEU A 18 -6.01 -6.32 14.83
N GLN A 19 -5.14 -5.46 15.37
CA GLN A 19 -4.56 -4.35 14.61
C GLN A 19 -3.69 -4.84 13.44
N ILE A 20 -2.91 -5.91 13.62
CA ILE A 20 -2.15 -6.55 12.53
C ILE A 20 -3.09 -7.08 11.44
N GLU A 21 -4.16 -7.78 11.80
CA GLU A 21 -5.12 -8.31 10.83
C GLU A 21 -5.85 -7.20 10.06
N LEU A 22 -6.22 -6.12 10.73
CA LEU A 22 -6.77 -4.93 10.07
C LEU A 22 -5.77 -4.29 9.10
N CYS A 23 -4.48 -4.26 9.44
CA CYS A 23 -3.43 -3.79 8.54
C CYS A 23 -3.34 -4.68 7.29
N ARG A 24 -3.30 -6.01 7.47
CA ARG A 24 -3.25 -6.98 6.36
C ARG A 24 -4.44 -6.86 5.43
N ARG A 25 -5.65 -6.69 5.98
CA ARG A 25 -6.86 -6.46 5.17
C ARG A 25 -6.76 -5.17 4.34
N LYS A 26 -6.28 -4.07 4.93
CA LYS A 26 -6.05 -2.83 4.18
C LYS A 26 -5.00 -3.00 3.08
N ILE A 27 -3.93 -3.76 3.34
CA ILE A 27 -2.92 -4.08 2.33
C ILE A 27 -3.54 -4.87 1.16
N SER A 28 -4.41 -5.85 1.44
CA SER A 28 -5.16 -6.58 0.40
C SER A 28 -5.98 -5.63 -0.48
N HIS A 29 -6.72 -4.71 0.14
CA HIS A 29 -7.50 -3.72 -0.59
C HIS A 29 -6.62 -2.75 -1.42
N ILE A 30 -5.41 -2.40 -0.95
CA ILE A 30 -4.45 -1.65 -1.78
C ILE A 30 -4.12 -2.45 -3.04
N LYS A 31 -3.78 -3.74 -2.92
CA LYS A 31 -3.49 -4.60 -4.08
C LYS A 31 -4.70 -4.72 -5.03
N GLU A 32 -5.91 -4.84 -4.50
CA GLU A 32 -7.14 -4.83 -5.31
C GLU A 32 -7.30 -3.50 -6.09
N HIS A 33 -7.05 -2.36 -5.44
CA HIS A 33 -7.07 -1.06 -6.11
C HIS A 33 -6.04 -0.95 -7.23
N VAL A 34 -4.83 -1.48 -7.05
CA VAL A 34 -3.80 -1.53 -8.09
C VAL A 34 -4.29 -2.31 -9.33
N VAL A 35 -4.91 -3.48 -9.12
CA VAL A 35 -5.44 -4.29 -10.22
C VAL A 35 -6.54 -3.57 -10.99
N LEU A 36 -7.45 -2.88 -10.28
CA LEU A 36 -8.50 -2.09 -10.93
C LEU A 36 -7.92 -0.89 -11.70
N MET A 37 -6.92 -0.22 -11.12
CA MET A 37 -6.26 0.92 -11.76
C MET A 37 -5.57 0.50 -13.06
N ARG A 38 -4.91 -0.67 -13.09
CA ARG A 38 -4.33 -1.24 -14.31
C ARG A 38 -5.35 -1.45 -15.43
N LYS A 39 -6.57 -1.90 -15.09
CA LYS A 39 -7.66 -2.05 -16.07
C LYS A 39 -8.09 -0.70 -16.63
N LEU A 40 -8.32 0.28 -15.75
CA LEU A 40 -8.72 1.65 -16.15
C LEU A 40 -7.63 2.34 -16.99
N HIS A 41 -6.36 2.20 -16.61
CA HIS A 41 -5.22 2.69 -17.37
C HIS A 41 -5.18 2.07 -18.78
N GLY A 42 -5.38 0.75 -18.87
CA GLY A 42 -5.45 0.05 -20.16
C GLY A 42 -6.59 0.57 -21.05
N GLU A 43 -7.80 0.73 -20.51
CA GLU A 43 -8.96 1.26 -21.23
C GLU A 43 -8.71 2.70 -21.72
N LEU A 44 -8.15 3.56 -20.86
CA LEU A 44 -7.86 4.96 -21.20
C LEU A 44 -6.79 5.10 -22.30
N LEU A 45 -5.82 4.19 -22.36
CA LEU A 45 -4.82 4.16 -23.44
C LEU A 45 -5.45 3.80 -24.81
N LEU A 46 -6.53 3.01 -24.83
CA LEU A 46 -7.25 2.63 -26.06
C LEU A 46 -8.16 3.75 -26.59
N LEU A 47 -8.67 4.60 -25.71
CA LEU A 47 -9.58 5.67 -26.10
C LEU A 47 -8.86 6.75 -26.92
N ALA A 48 -9.39 7.10 -28.09
CA ALA A 48 -8.81 8.13 -28.97
C ALA A 48 -8.76 9.54 -28.32
N ARG A 49 -9.59 9.78 -27.29
CA ARG A 49 -9.63 11.01 -26.47
C ARG A 49 -9.63 10.62 -24.99
N GLN A 50 -9.12 11.50 -24.12
CA GLN A 50 -9.14 11.26 -22.67
C GLN A 50 -10.58 11.29 -22.14
N ASP A 51 -10.96 10.28 -21.36
CA ASP A 51 -12.22 10.25 -20.62
C ASP A 51 -12.00 10.86 -19.22
N GLU A 52 -12.60 12.04 -19.00
CA GLU A 52 -12.49 12.78 -17.74
C GLU A 52 -13.14 12.05 -16.55
N ASN A 53 -14.13 11.20 -16.77
CA ASN A 53 -14.73 10.40 -15.70
C ASN A 53 -13.76 9.29 -15.25
N MET A 54 -13.16 8.58 -16.20
CA MET A 54 -12.15 7.55 -15.91
C MET A 54 -10.92 8.14 -15.21
N LYS A 55 -10.48 9.34 -15.62
CA LYS A 55 -9.38 10.05 -14.98
C LYS A 55 -9.69 10.39 -13.52
N ARG A 56 -10.89 10.92 -13.23
CA ARG A 56 -11.33 11.17 -11.85
C ARG A 56 -11.39 9.89 -11.03
N ASP A 57 -11.83 8.78 -11.62
CA ASP A 57 -11.86 7.49 -10.93
C ASP A 57 -10.44 7.00 -10.57
N ILE A 58 -9.48 7.14 -11.47
CA ILE A 58 -8.06 6.83 -11.23
C ILE A 58 -7.49 7.72 -10.10
N ASP A 59 -7.77 9.03 -10.13
CA ASP A 59 -7.32 9.97 -9.09
C ASP A 59 -7.92 9.60 -7.72
N LEU A 60 -9.22 9.30 -7.67
CA LEU A 60 -9.88 8.86 -6.44
C LEU A 60 -9.30 7.56 -5.90
N LYS A 61 -8.99 6.58 -6.77
CA LYS A 61 -8.37 5.32 -6.37
C LYS A 61 -6.95 5.54 -5.86
N THR A 62 -6.19 6.42 -6.51
CA THR A 62 -4.85 6.84 -6.09
C THR A 62 -4.86 7.45 -4.68
N GLU A 63 -5.77 8.39 -4.42
CA GLU A 63 -5.89 9.02 -3.10
C GLU A 63 -6.32 8.01 -2.01
N ASN A 64 -7.20 7.07 -2.34
CA ASN A 64 -7.58 6.00 -1.43
C ASN A 64 -6.38 5.10 -1.08
N VAL A 65 -5.57 4.69 -2.06
CA VAL A 65 -4.36 3.90 -1.82
C VAL A 65 -3.38 4.65 -0.92
N LYS A 66 -3.12 5.94 -1.19
CA LYS A 66 -2.25 6.78 -0.36
C LYS A 66 -2.76 6.87 1.08
N LYS A 67 -4.06 7.12 1.26
CA LYS A 67 -4.70 7.21 2.57
C LYS A 67 -4.60 5.88 3.34
N MET A 68 -4.88 4.77 2.68
CA MET A 68 -4.79 3.43 3.28
C MET A 68 -3.35 3.09 3.66
N GLY A 69 -2.39 3.33 2.77
CA GLY A 69 -0.97 3.14 3.03
C GLY A 69 -0.49 3.96 4.23
N LYS A 70 -0.91 5.23 4.33
CA LYS A 70 -0.59 6.08 5.48
C LYS A 70 -1.18 5.56 6.78
N GLN A 71 -2.45 5.13 6.77
CA GLN A 71 -3.09 4.55 7.95
C GLN A 71 -2.36 3.29 8.42
N VAL A 72 -2.05 2.36 7.51
CA VAL A 72 -1.32 1.13 7.85
C VAL A 72 0.07 1.49 8.39
N SER A 73 0.79 2.41 7.77
CA SER A 73 2.11 2.87 8.23
C SER A 73 2.05 3.43 9.67
N THR A 74 1.09 4.30 9.97
CA THR A 74 0.92 4.86 11.31
C THR A 74 0.62 3.77 12.34
N THR A 75 -0.27 2.82 12.03
CA THR A 75 -0.58 1.70 12.93
C THR A 75 0.63 0.80 13.16
N LEU A 76 1.37 0.43 12.11
CA LEU A 76 2.57 -0.41 12.23
C LEU A 76 3.67 0.29 13.05
N LYS A 77 3.87 1.60 12.89
CA LYS A 77 4.78 2.38 13.75
C LYS A 77 4.34 2.41 15.21
N GLY A 78 3.04 2.49 15.46
CA GLY A 78 2.49 2.42 16.82
C GLY A 78 2.72 1.05 17.46
N LEU A 79 2.54 -0.02 16.69
CA LEU A 79 2.80 -1.40 17.13
C LEU A 79 4.29 -1.65 17.38
N GLU A 80 5.17 -1.13 16.52
CA GLU A 80 6.63 -1.21 16.69
C GLU A 80 7.06 -0.66 18.04
N LYS A 81 6.62 0.57 18.37
CA LYS A 81 6.92 1.21 19.67
C LYS A 81 6.47 0.36 20.86
N GLN A 82 5.28 -0.25 20.76
CA GLN A 82 4.76 -1.12 21.82
C GLN A 82 5.58 -2.42 21.95
N ILE A 83 6.03 -3.00 20.83
CA ILE A 83 6.87 -4.19 20.82
C ILE A 83 8.25 -3.89 21.42
N THR A 84 8.87 -2.76 21.07
CA THR A 84 10.15 -2.33 21.63
C THR A 84 10.04 -2.08 23.13
N GLN A 85 9.00 -1.38 23.58
CA GLN A 85 8.78 -1.14 25.00
C GLN A 85 8.64 -2.45 25.80
N GLU A 86 7.88 -3.43 25.27
CA GLU A 86 7.75 -4.74 25.91
C GLU A 86 9.07 -5.51 25.97
N GLU A 87 9.91 -5.36 24.94
CA GLU A 87 11.25 -5.95 24.92
C GLU A 87 12.13 -5.36 26.02
N ASP A 88 12.21 -4.02 26.09
CA ASP A 88 13.01 -3.29 27.09
C ASP A 88 12.58 -3.63 28.53
N GLU A 89 11.27 -3.73 28.77
CA GLU A 89 10.70 -4.14 30.06
C GLU A 89 11.08 -5.60 30.40
N SER A 90 11.04 -6.51 29.43
CA SER A 90 11.36 -7.93 29.63
C SER A 90 12.86 -8.24 29.80
N SER A 91 13.75 -7.40 29.25
CA SER A 91 15.20 -7.55 29.42
C SER A 91 15.70 -7.28 30.84
N ASN A 92 14.93 -6.57 31.67
CA ASN A 92 15.32 -6.26 33.06
C ASN A 92 15.16 -7.46 34.01
N ASP A 93 14.39 -8.48 33.63
CA ASP A 93 14.05 -9.62 34.49
C ASP A 93 14.91 -10.89 34.21
N ASN A 94 15.99 -10.80 33.41
CA ASN A 94 16.82 -11.95 32.97
C ASN A 94 16.01 -13.10 32.33
N GLU A 95 14.79 -12.83 31.85
CA GLU A 95 13.92 -13.83 31.27
C GLU A 95 14.10 -13.88 29.75
N GLN A 96 14.21 -15.09 29.20
CA GLN A 96 14.30 -15.32 27.76
C GLN A 96 13.12 -14.66 27.03
N VAL A 97 13.37 -13.98 25.90
CA VAL A 97 12.33 -13.34 25.08
C VAL A 97 11.14 -14.30 24.88
N SER A 98 9.99 -13.94 25.45
CA SER A 98 8.80 -14.78 25.43
C SER A 98 8.44 -15.17 23.99
N ALA A 99 8.00 -16.42 23.80
CA ALA A 99 7.52 -16.90 22.50
C ALA A 99 6.46 -15.96 21.89
N ALA A 100 5.59 -15.37 22.72
CA ALA A 100 4.58 -14.42 22.28
C ALA A 100 5.19 -13.13 21.71
N LEU A 101 6.28 -12.62 22.29
CA LEU A 101 6.98 -11.43 21.80
C LEU A 101 7.67 -11.69 20.46
N ARG A 102 8.30 -12.85 20.29
CA ARG A 102 8.87 -13.28 19.00
C ARG A 102 7.81 -13.38 17.91
N ILE A 103 6.65 -13.99 18.21
CA ILE A 103 5.54 -14.08 17.26
C ILE A 103 5.09 -12.69 16.82
N ARG A 104 4.91 -11.74 17.76
CA ARG A 104 4.51 -10.36 17.42
C ARG A 104 5.55 -9.65 16.56
N LYS A 105 6.84 -9.77 16.88
CA LYS A 105 7.94 -9.23 16.08
C LYS A 105 7.90 -9.74 14.65
N THR A 106 7.80 -11.06 14.47
CA THR A 106 7.71 -11.66 13.14
C THR A 106 6.46 -11.19 12.40
N GLN A 107 5.29 -11.19 13.04
CA GLN A 107 4.04 -10.73 12.43
C GLN A 107 4.11 -9.27 11.97
N HIS A 108 4.68 -8.39 12.79
CA HIS A 108 4.90 -6.99 12.46
C HIS A 108 5.83 -6.85 11.25
N ALA A 109 7.02 -7.48 11.30
CA ALA A 109 7.99 -7.43 10.21
C ALA A 109 7.40 -7.94 8.89
N THR A 110 6.73 -9.10 8.89
CA THR A 110 6.05 -9.63 7.70
C THR A 110 5.01 -8.65 7.16
N THR A 111 4.22 -8.02 8.02
CA THR A 111 3.17 -7.08 7.59
C THR A 111 3.77 -5.77 7.04
N VAL A 112 4.91 -5.31 7.58
CA VAL A 112 5.67 -4.19 7.01
C VAL A 112 6.16 -4.53 5.61
N HIS A 113 6.74 -5.72 5.40
CA HIS A 113 7.19 -6.16 4.07
C HIS A 113 6.02 -6.20 3.07
N MET A 114 4.89 -6.77 3.45
CA MET A 114 3.69 -6.81 2.60
C MET A 114 3.20 -5.40 2.20
N LEU A 115 3.29 -4.42 3.11
CA LEU A 115 2.93 -3.04 2.80
C LEU A 115 3.89 -2.43 1.78
N VAL A 116 5.20 -2.61 1.98
CA VAL A 116 6.23 -2.09 1.07
C VAL A 116 6.05 -2.68 -0.33
N GLU A 117 5.82 -3.99 -0.44
CA GLU A 117 5.54 -4.65 -1.72
C GLU A 117 4.29 -4.08 -2.39
N ALA A 118 3.18 -3.96 -1.67
CA ALA A 118 1.94 -3.43 -2.23
C ALA A 118 2.09 -1.97 -2.72
N LEU A 119 2.85 -1.14 -2.01
CA LEU A 119 3.14 0.24 -2.42
C LEU A 119 4.13 0.30 -3.59
N ALA A 120 5.10 -0.61 -3.65
CA ALA A 120 6.02 -0.71 -4.77
C ALA A 120 5.27 -1.14 -6.06
N GLU A 121 4.39 -2.14 -5.97
CA GLU A 121 3.51 -2.55 -7.08
C GLU A 121 2.63 -1.38 -7.55
N PHE A 122 2.06 -0.62 -6.62
CA PHE A 122 1.27 0.58 -6.93
C PHE A 122 2.11 1.65 -7.66
N ASN A 123 3.31 1.93 -7.17
CA ASN A 123 4.18 2.93 -7.79
C ASN A 123 4.65 2.49 -9.18
N ALA A 124 4.97 1.21 -9.36
CA ALA A 124 5.37 0.66 -10.66
C ALA A 124 4.25 0.81 -11.70
N GLU A 125 3.00 0.52 -11.31
CA GLU A 125 1.83 0.71 -12.18
C GLU A 125 1.62 2.17 -12.61
N GLN A 126 1.83 3.11 -11.69
CA GLN A 126 1.73 4.55 -11.99
C GLN A 126 2.80 5.01 -12.98
N ILE A 127 4.04 4.53 -12.82
CA ILE A 127 5.16 4.85 -13.70
C ILE A 127 4.92 4.27 -15.10
N ASP A 128 4.56 2.98 -15.19
CA ASP A 128 4.29 2.31 -16.46
C ASP A 128 3.17 3.00 -17.26
N TYR A 129 2.09 3.41 -16.58
CA TYR A 129 1.02 4.17 -17.25
C TYR A 129 1.50 5.53 -17.76
N LYS A 130 2.31 6.25 -16.97
CA LYS A 130 2.88 7.54 -17.38
C LYS A 130 3.76 7.39 -18.63
N GLU A 131 4.65 6.40 -18.64
CA GLU A 131 5.54 6.10 -19.77
C GLU A 131 4.72 5.78 -21.04
N LYS A 132 3.71 4.92 -20.94
CA LYS A 132 2.82 4.60 -22.07
C LYS A 132 2.06 5.82 -22.60
N CYS A 133 1.66 6.72 -21.70
CA CYS A 133 0.99 7.97 -22.10
C CYS A 133 1.95 8.89 -22.87
N GLU A 134 3.20 9.01 -22.42
CA GLU A 134 4.25 9.79 -23.09
C GLU A 134 4.57 9.22 -24.49
N GLU A 135 4.75 7.90 -24.62
CA GLU A 135 4.97 7.25 -25.91
C GLU A 135 3.83 7.50 -26.90
N ARG A 136 2.57 7.42 -26.41
CA ARG A 136 1.40 7.68 -27.25
C ARG A 136 1.38 9.11 -27.75
N MET A 137 1.70 10.07 -26.88
CA MET A 137 1.76 11.49 -27.24
C MET A 137 2.85 11.75 -28.28
N GLN A 138 4.05 11.18 -28.11
CA GLN A 138 5.11 11.27 -29.11
C GLN A 138 4.68 10.72 -30.47
N LYS A 139 4.03 9.55 -30.51
CA LYS A 139 3.49 8.95 -31.75
C LYS A 139 2.45 9.86 -32.42
N VAL A 140 1.53 10.45 -31.65
CA VAL A 140 0.52 11.37 -32.18
C VAL A 140 1.17 12.61 -32.79
N VAL A 141 2.18 13.18 -32.15
CA VAL A 141 2.95 14.32 -32.66
C VAL A 141 3.65 13.96 -33.98
N SER A 142 4.38 12.85 -34.03
CA SER A 142 5.09 12.42 -35.25
C SER A 142 4.14 12.15 -36.42
N ILE A 143 2.94 11.59 -36.17
CA ILE A 143 1.91 11.41 -37.21
C ILE A 143 1.41 12.75 -37.72
N GLY A 144 1.25 13.74 -36.84
CA GLY A 144 0.88 15.11 -37.20
C GLY A 144 1.91 15.75 -38.13
N GLU A 145 3.19 15.66 -37.77
CA GLU A 145 4.32 16.17 -38.56
C GLU A 145 4.44 15.49 -39.94
N ASP A 146 4.27 14.17 -40.03
CA ASP A 146 4.31 13.47 -41.32
C ASP A 146 3.12 13.86 -42.24
N ARG A 147 1.93 14.06 -41.65
CA ARG A 147 0.75 14.55 -42.41
C ARG A 147 0.95 15.97 -42.93
N THR A 148 1.51 16.87 -42.13
CA THR A 148 1.79 18.24 -42.58
C THR A 148 2.85 18.23 -43.68
N LEU A 149 3.94 17.49 -43.51
CA LEU A 149 4.98 17.35 -44.54
C LEU A 149 4.45 16.80 -45.87
N LYS A 150 3.54 15.81 -45.84
CA LYS A 150 2.87 15.29 -47.04
C LYS A 150 1.89 16.28 -47.68
N HIS A 151 1.33 17.21 -46.92
CA HIS A 151 0.43 18.25 -47.46
C HIS A 151 1.19 19.37 -48.17
N TYR A 152 2.43 19.64 -47.75
CA TYR A 152 3.30 20.67 -48.34
C TYR A 152 4.19 20.16 -49.48
N ARG A 153 4.07 18.89 -49.88
CA ARG A 153 4.88 18.24 -50.92
C ARG A 153 4.00 17.84 -52.10
#